data_AF-A0A2K2VH22-F1
#
_entry.id   AF-A0A2K2VH22-F1
#
_cell.length_a   1.000
_cell.length_b   1.000
_cell.length_c   1.000
_cell.angle_alpha   90.00
_cell.angle_beta   90.00
_cell.angle_gamma   90.00
#
_symmetry.space_group_name_H-M   'P 1'
#
loop_
_entity.id
_entity.type
_entity.pdbx_description
1 polymer ?
#
loop_
_entity_poly.entity_id
_entity_poly.type
_entity_poly.pdbx_seq_one_letter_code
_entity_poly.pdbx_strand_id
1 'polypeptide(L)'
;MNKLQIPIASDITIRLFFDLSPNGGEWKEVSPNLYTAGDYVLQIERDEKEGRVIISFSLSRKDKSSFIINSYGFSCDIPISEVHRVYPLAPWHQPGLPWEIDHQTAGNRGIPCLMLLRRDGMNKFTIGFADQIYESRLRGNLRFSGKGFYHIEGEKLFLKSIQLEKEEHRDALYISFAPTSWFDVAKGYARFVDDFLGYKPNPIPDWAYEP
;
A
#
# COMPACT_ATOMS: atom_id res chain seq x y z
N MET A 1 16.87 -5.27 -6.95
CA MET A 1 16.21 -4.08 -6.36
C MET A 1 16.27 -4.21 -4.85
N ASN A 2 16.89 -3.25 -4.18
CA ASN A 2 17.04 -3.30 -2.73
C ASN A 2 15.72 -2.97 -2.04
N LYS A 3 15.40 -3.72 -0.98
CA LYS A 3 14.16 -3.56 -0.24
C LYS A 3 14.42 -3.09 1.18
N LEU A 4 13.79 -2.00 1.59
CA LEU A 4 13.81 -1.52 2.96
C LEU A 4 12.81 -2.30 3.79
N GLN A 5 13.24 -2.85 4.92
CA GLN A 5 12.40 -3.69 5.79
C GLN A 5 11.84 -2.87 6.95
N ILE A 6 10.52 -2.87 7.10
CA ILE A 6 9.80 -2.16 8.16
C ILE A 6 8.97 -3.20 8.94
N PRO A 7 9.37 -3.55 10.18
CA PRO A 7 8.59 -4.45 11.01
C PRO A 7 7.32 -3.74 11.49
N ILE A 8 6.15 -4.33 11.23
CA ILE A 8 4.85 -3.75 11.60
C ILE A 8 4.16 -4.53 12.71
N ALA A 9 4.41 -5.83 12.83
CA ALA A 9 3.97 -6.68 13.93
C ALA A 9 5.04 -7.75 14.22
N SER A 10 4.85 -8.56 15.26
CA SER A 10 5.81 -9.60 15.68
C SER A 10 6.24 -10.57 14.56
N ASP A 11 5.36 -10.78 13.58
CA ASP A 11 5.50 -11.77 12.51
C ASP A 11 5.27 -11.17 11.11
N ILE A 12 5.11 -9.84 11.00
CA ILE A 12 4.86 -9.19 9.73
C ILE A 12 5.87 -8.06 9.50
N THR A 13 6.55 -8.16 8.36
CA THR A 13 7.50 -7.16 7.86
C THR A 13 7.05 -6.68 6.48
N ILE A 14 6.89 -5.37 6.34
CA ILE A 14 6.70 -4.73 5.03
C ILE A 14 8.07 -4.47 4.42
N ARG A 15 8.22 -4.82 3.14
CA ARG A 15 9.44 -4.59 2.38
C ARG A 15 9.15 -3.56 1.29
N LEU A 16 9.54 -2.32 1.52
CA LEU A 16 9.41 -1.23 0.56
C LEU A 16 10.51 -1.29 -0.49
N PHE A 17 10.21 -0.85 -1.71
CA PHE A 17 11.21 -0.72 -2.76
C PHE A 17 10.95 0.53 -3.60
N PHE A 18 12.03 1.03 -4.20
CA PHE A 18 12.03 2.20 -5.06
C PHE A 18 12.98 1.95 -6.23
N ASP A 19 12.47 2.04 -7.45
CA ASP A 19 13.26 2.03 -8.69
C ASP A 19 13.34 3.46 -9.23
N LEU A 20 14.54 4.03 -9.18
CA LEU A 20 14.81 5.45 -9.40
C LEU A 20 15.84 5.65 -10.50
N SER A 21 15.74 6.78 -11.19
CA SER A 21 16.71 7.19 -12.21
C SER A 21 17.15 8.64 -11.97
N PRO A 22 18.47 8.88 -11.72
CA PRO A 22 19.57 7.90 -11.63
C PRO A 22 19.41 6.84 -10.51
N ASN A 23 20.09 5.69 -10.62
CA ASN A 23 20.00 4.65 -9.59
C ASN A 23 20.68 5.10 -8.27
N GLY A 24 19.96 4.98 -7.15
CA GLY A 24 20.45 5.37 -5.82
C GLY A 24 21.30 4.33 -5.08
N GLY A 25 21.28 3.06 -5.50
CA GLY A 25 21.99 1.97 -4.82
C GLY A 25 21.23 1.38 -3.63
N GLU A 26 21.93 1.14 -2.51
CA GLU A 26 21.34 0.54 -1.31
C GLU A 26 20.90 1.61 -0.32
N TRP A 27 19.71 1.43 0.26
CA TRP A 27 19.19 2.28 1.33
C TRP A 27 19.92 2.00 2.64
N LYS A 28 20.44 3.07 3.26
CA LYS A 28 21.08 3.04 4.58
C LYS A 28 20.39 4.01 5.52
N GLU A 29 20.02 3.54 6.70
CA GLU A 29 19.51 4.39 7.76
C GLU A 29 20.65 5.28 8.28
N VAL A 30 20.43 6.59 8.28
CA VAL A 30 21.41 7.59 8.77
C VAL A 30 20.98 8.21 10.09
N SER A 31 19.67 8.23 10.35
CA SER A 31 19.06 8.54 11.64
C SER A 31 17.71 7.83 11.70
N PRO A 32 17.07 7.72 12.88
CA PRO A 32 15.75 7.11 12.99
C PRO A 32 14.81 7.69 11.93
N ASN A 33 14.15 6.82 11.17
CA ASN A 33 13.18 7.19 10.12
C ASN A 33 13.75 7.95 8.91
N LEU A 34 15.07 8.09 8.79
CA LEU A 34 15.73 8.78 7.68
C LEU A 34 16.75 7.86 7.00
N TYR A 35 16.56 7.65 5.71
CA TYR A 35 17.36 6.76 4.89
C TYR A 35 18.00 7.52 3.73
N THR A 36 19.19 7.07 3.31
CA THR A 36 19.86 7.61 2.13
C THR A 36 20.30 6.50 1.20
N ALA A 37 20.27 6.77 -0.10
CA ALA A 37 20.79 5.93 -1.16
C ALA A 37 21.40 6.85 -2.22
N GLY A 38 22.73 6.93 -2.29
CA GLY A 38 23.42 7.92 -3.14
C GLY A 38 23.02 9.36 -2.80
N ASP A 39 22.42 10.06 -3.76
CA ASP A 39 21.92 11.43 -3.62
C ASP A 39 20.48 11.51 -3.09
N TYR A 40 19.80 10.38 -2.91
CA TYR A 40 18.42 10.35 -2.44
C TYR A 40 18.34 10.39 -0.91
N VAL A 41 17.27 11.01 -0.43
CA VAL A 41 16.84 11.07 0.96
C VAL A 41 15.41 10.54 1.02
N LEU A 42 15.17 9.58 1.89
CA LEU A 42 13.86 8.98 2.15
C LEU A 42 13.53 9.17 3.63
N GLN A 43 12.50 9.94 3.90
CA GLN A 43 11.92 10.08 5.24
C GLN A 43 10.71 9.17 5.35
N ILE A 44 10.61 8.40 6.43
CA ILE A 44 9.50 7.48 6.67
C ILE A 44 8.88 7.80 8.02
N GLU A 45 7.60 8.10 8.04
CA GLU A 45 6.85 8.31 9.27
C GLU A 45 5.92 7.12 9.51
N ARG A 46 5.85 6.70 10.76
CA ARG A 46 4.99 5.61 11.20
C ARG A 46 4.03 6.14 12.25
N ASP A 47 2.74 6.00 11.97
CA ASP A 47 1.67 6.20 12.94
C ASP A 47 0.99 4.86 13.22
N GLU A 48 0.72 4.57 14.49
CA GLU A 48 0.08 3.33 14.90
C GLU A 48 -1.01 3.60 15.93
N LYS A 49 -2.21 3.12 15.64
CA LYS A 49 -3.36 3.25 16.53
C LYS A 49 -4.32 2.08 16.34
N GLU A 50 -4.71 1.43 17.44
CA GLU A 50 -5.81 0.44 17.47
C GLU A 50 -5.68 -0.67 16.41
N GLY A 51 -4.47 -1.16 16.15
CA GLY A 51 -4.22 -2.22 15.16
C GLY A 51 -4.21 -1.75 13.70
N ARG A 52 -4.15 -0.43 13.48
CA ARG A 52 -3.87 0.22 12.21
C ARG A 52 -2.48 0.84 12.25
N VAL A 53 -1.71 0.65 11.18
CA VAL A 53 -0.40 1.27 10.96
C VAL A 53 -0.45 2.05 9.66
N ILE A 54 -0.04 3.31 9.70
CA ILE A 54 0.18 4.13 8.51
C ILE A 54 1.69 4.29 8.34
N ILE A 55 2.20 3.98 7.15
CA ILE A 55 3.59 4.22 6.77
C ILE A 55 3.57 5.31 5.70
N SER A 56 3.83 6.55 6.11
CA SER A 56 3.99 7.68 5.19
C SER A 56 5.45 7.79 4.78
N PHE A 57 5.72 8.12 3.52
CA PHE A 57 7.09 8.35 3.07
C PHE A 57 7.19 9.56 2.14
N SER A 58 8.31 10.27 2.27
CA SER A 58 8.73 11.32 1.36
C SER A 58 10.11 11.01 0.80
N LEU A 59 10.26 11.12 -0.51
CA LEU A 59 11.47 10.86 -1.26
C LEU A 59 11.88 12.11 -2.03
N SER A 60 13.13 12.54 -1.87
CA SER A 60 13.72 13.65 -2.62
C SER A 60 15.21 13.44 -2.86
N ARG A 61 15.84 14.30 -3.67
CA ARG A 61 17.30 14.39 -3.74
C ARG A 61 17.85 15.41 -2.74
N LYS A 62 19.09 15.23 -2.29
CA LYS A 62 19.80 16.14 -1.36
C LYS A 62 19.94 17.56 -1.92
N ASP A 63 20.16 17.66 -3.23
CA ASP A 63 20.28 18.91 -3.97
C ASP A 63 18.92 19.48 -4.44
N LYS A 64 17.81 18.80 -4.13
CA LYS A 64 16.45 19.12 -4.57
C LYS A 64 16.24 19.10 -6.08
N SER A 65 17.18 18.52 -6.84
CA SER A 65 16.98 18.33 -8.28
C SER A 65 15.92 17.28 -8.55
N SER A 66 15.28 17.40 -9.71
CA SER A 66 14.32 16.42 -10.19
C SER A 66 14.96 15.04 -10.41
N PHE A 67 14.14 14.01 -10.26
CA PHE A 67 14.47 12.63 -10.53
C PHE A 67 13.28 11.88 -11.12
N ILE A 68 13.55 10.75 -11.77
CA ILE A 68 12.53 9.91 -12.36
C ILE A 68 12.25 8.74 -11.42
N ILE A 69 10.96 8.46 -11.21
CA ILE A 69 10.48 7.27 -10.51
C ILE A 69 9.99 6.28 -11.55
N ASN A 70 10.65 5.13 -11.65
CA ASN A 70 10.30 4.06 -12.60
C ASN A 70 9.23 3.12 -12.04
N SER A 71 9.35 2.78 -10.75
CA SER A 71 8.32 2.13 -9.95
C SER A 71 8.64 2.26 -8.46
N TYR A 72 7.65 2.05 -7.62
CA TYR A 72 7.85 1.84 -6.19
C TYR A 72 6.74 0.96 -5.65
N GLY A 73 6.92 0.43 -4.44
CA GLY A 73 5.89 -0.41 -3.87
C GLY A 73 6.30 -1.12 -2.61
N PHE A 74 5.54 -2.16 -2.29
CA PHE A 74 5.72 -2.96 -1.10
C PHE A 74 5.61 -4.46 -1.41
N SER A 75 6.17 -5.27 -0.52
CA SER A 75 5.87 -6.69 -0.46
C SER A 75 5.89 -7.18 0.98
N CYS A 76 5.03 -8.14 1.31
CA CYS A 76 4.96 -8.75 2.63
C CYS A 76 4.51 -10.20 2.53
N ASP A 77 4.75 -10.96 3.60
CA ASP A 77 4.29 -12.33 3.73
C ASP A 77 3.38 -12.39 4.96
N ILE A 78 2.15 -12.86 4.78
CA ILE A 78 1.15 -12.97 5.84
C ILE A 78 0.96 -14.45 6.15
N PRO A 79 1.00 -14.90 7.42
CA PRO A 79 0.65 -16.27 7.76
C PRO A 79 -0.74 -16.62 7.25
N ILE A 80 -0.88 -17.77 6.60
CA ILE A 80 -2.17 -18.19 6.00
C ILE A 80 -3.21 -18.58 7.05
N SER A 81 -2.78 -18.73 8.31
CA SER A 81 -3.68 -19.08 9.40
C SER A 81 -4.81 -18.07 9.48
N GLU A 82 -6.04 -18.60 9.52
CA GLU A 82 -7.29 -17.83 9.57
C GLU A 82 -7.62 -17.02 8.29
N VAL A 83 -6.75 -17.00 7.27
CA VAL A 83 -7.08 -16.36 5.99
C VAL A 83 -8.05 -17.27 5.24
N HIS A 84 -9.29 -16.81 5.10
CA HIS A 84 -10.33 -17.52 4.34
C HIS A 84 -10.52 -16.94 2.95
N ARG A 85 -10.33 -15.63 2.79
CA ARG A 85 -10.52 -14.92 1.52
C ARG A 85 -9.48 -13.84 1.33
N VAL A 86 -9.18 -13.55 0.07
CA VAL A 86 -8.40 -12.41 -0.36
C VAL A 86 -9.27 -11.58 -1.29
N TYR A 87 -9.48 -10.32 -0.94
CA TYR A 87 -10.45 -9.45 -1.57
C TYR A 87 -9.76 -8.16 -2.03
N PRO A 88 -9.48 -8.00 -3.33
CA PRO A 88 -9.30 -6.66 -3.88
C PRO A 88 -10.66 -5.96 -3.81
N LEU A 89 -10.73 -4.71 -3.37
CA LEU A 89 -11.97 -3.92 -3.31
C LEU A 89 -12.53 -3.64 -4.73
N ALA A 90 -12.97 -4.67 -5.43
CA ALA A 90 -13.34 -4.71 -6.84
C ALA A 90 -14.39 -5.80 -7.11
N PRO A 91 -15.19 -5.71 -8.19
CA PRO A 91 -16.34 -6.57 -8.41
C PRO A 91 -15.95 -7.95 -8.95
N TRP A 92 -15.49 -8.85 -8.06
CA TRP A 92 -15.30 -10.27 -8.40
C TRP A 92 -15.72 -11.16 -7.23
N HIS A 93 -16.60 -12.13 -7.51
CA HIS A 93 -16.97 -13.19 -6.59
C HIS A 93 -16.01 -14.37 -6.77
N GLN A 94 -14.92 -14.41 -5.99
CA GLN A 94 -14.11 -15.62 -5.85
C GLN A 94 -14.44 -16.29 -4.51
N PRO A 95 -15.03 -17.50 -4.51
CA PRO A 95 -15.21 -18.25 -3.27
C PRO A 95 -13.87 -18.80 -2.79
N GLY A 96 -13.43 -18.38 -1.59
CA GLY A 96 -12.29 -18.96 -0.88
C GLY A 96 -10.97 -18.21 -1.01
N LEU A 97 -9.88 -18.86 -0.59
CA LEU A 97 -8.52 -18.33 -0.64
C LEU A 97 -7.92 -18.62 -2.02
N PRO A 98 -7.69 -17.60 -2.87
CA PRO A 98 -7.13 -17.83 -4.20
C PRO A 98 -5.66 -18.27 -4.12
N TRP A 99 -5.24 -19.12 -5.06
CA TRP A 99 -3.83 -19.50 -5.21
C TRP A 99 -2.96 -18.32 -5.65
N GLU A 100 -3.51 -17.49 -6.53
CA GLU A 100 -2.90 -16.30 -7.08
C GLU A 100 -3.97 -15.22 -7.30
N ILE A 101 -3.59 -13.98 -7.11
CA ILE A 101 -4.34 -12.81 -7.54
C ILE A 101 -3.43 -11.88 -8.34
N ASP A 102 -4.03 -11.18 -9.28
CA ASP A 102 -3.39 -10.11 -10.02
C ASP A 102 -4.46 -9.05 -10.33
N HIS A 103 -4.37 -7.93 -9.64
CA HIS A 103 -5.36 -6.87 -9.65
C HIS A 103 -4.74 -5.53 -9.99
N GLN A 104 -5.09 -5.00 -11.16
CA GLN A 104 -4.63 -3.71 -11.63
C GLN A 104 -5.70 -2.64 -11.38
N THR A 105 -5.27 -1.50 -10.88
CA THR A 105 -6.08 -0.37 -10.45
C THR A 105 -5.52 0.93 -11.02
N ALA A 106 -6.37 1.93 -11.20
CA ALA A 106 -6.01 3.28 -11.62
C ALA A 106 -7.07 4.26 -11.06
N GLY A 107 -6.85 5.58 -11.19
CA GLY A 107 -7.75 6.58 -10.60
C GLY A 107 -9.23 6.49 -11.01
N ASN A 108 -9.54 5.84 -12.14
CA ASN A 108 -10.91 5.59 -12.60
C ASN A 108 -11.31 4.10 -12.58
N ARG A 109 -10.48 3.21 -12.04
CA ARG A 109 -10.69 1.76 -12.08
C ARG A 109 -10.16 1.08 -10.83
N GLY A 110 -11.06 0.52 -10.02
CA GLY A 110 -10.71 -0.26 -8.84
C GLY A 110 -10.08 0.59 -7.74
N ILE A 111 -9.65 -0.07 -6.67
CA ILE A 111 -9.07 0.57 -5.49
C ILE A 111 -7.79 -0.18 -5.14
N PRO A 112 -6.64 0.51 -4.99
CA PRO A 112 -5.34 -0.12 -4.73
C PRO A 112 -5.21 -0.59 -3.27
N CYS A 113 -6.16 -1.39 -2.81
CA CYS A 113 -6.24 -1.98 -1.49
C CYS A 113 -6.62 -3.47 -1.57
N LEU A 114 -5.91 -4.28 -0.79
CA LEU A 114 -6.13 -5.71 -0.66
C LEU A 114 -6.50 -6.06 0.78
N MET A 115 -7.55 -6.85 0.95
CA MET A 115 -8.02 -7.33 2.24
C MET A 115 -7.91 -8.85 2.33
N LEU A 116 -7.33 -9.35 3.41
CA LEU A 116 -7.33 -10.74 3.82
C LEU A 116 -8.37 -10.89 4.92
N LEU A 117 -9.39 -11.70 4.66
CA LEU A 117 -10.54 -11.85 5.53
C LEU A 117 -10.60 -13.24 6.13
N ARG A 118 -11.03 -13.30 7.38
CA ARG A 118 -11.38 -14.51 8.11
C ARG A 118 -12.72 -15.07 7.65
N ARG A 119 -13.02 -16.31 8.03
CA ARG A 119 -14.27 -17.00 7.68
C ARG A 119 -15.51 -16.31 8.27
N ASP A 120 -15.35 -15.62 9.40
CA ASP A 120 -16.37 -14.82 10.08
C ASP A 120 -16.56 -13.42 9.46
N GLY A 121 -15.82 -13.08 8.39
CA GLY A 121 -15.88 -11.76 7.75
C GLY A 121 -15.07 -10.68 8.45
N MET A 122 -14.30 -11.03 9.50
CA MET A 122 -13.38 -10.11 10.16
C MET A 122 -12.10 -9.94 9.37
N ASN A 123 -11.51 -8.76 9.46
CA ASN A 123 -10.21 -8.46 8.88
C ASN A 123 -9.11 -9.26 9.59
N LYS A 124 -8.28 -9.95 8.80
CA LYS A 124 -7.01 -10.53 9.24
C LYS A 124 -5.87 -9.54 8.96
N PHE A 125 -5.87 -8.99 7.75
CA PHE A 125 -4.85 -8.06 7.29
C PHE A 125 -5.39 -7.26 6.11
N THR A 126 -5.17 -5.96 6.09
CA THR A 126 -5.49 -5.09 4.95
C THR A 126 -4.29 -4.22 4.66
N ILE A 127 -3.96 -4.05 3.37
CA ILE A 127 -2.91 -3.14 2.92
C ILE A 127 -3.34 -2.41 1.65
N GLY A 128 -3.04 -1.12 1.55
CA GLY A 128 -3.32 -0.34 0.35
C GLY A 128 -2.51 0.95 0.26
N PHE A 129 -2.38 1.47 -0.97
CA PHE A 129 -1.73 2.77 -1.24
C PHE A 129 -2.66 3.95 -0.92
N ALA A 130 -2.09 5.10 -0.57
CA ALA A 130 -2.84 6.34 -0.37
C ALA A 130 -3.09 7.05 -1.71
N ASP A 131 -2.03 7.22 -2.51
CA ASP A 131 -2.17 7.69 -3.88
C ASP A 131 -3.00 6.69 -4.68
N GLN A 132 -4.08 7.15 -5.30
CA GLN A 132 -4.91 6.36 -6.21
C GLN A 132 -4.87 6.91 -7.64
N ILE A 133 -4.10 7.96 -7.90
CA ILE A 133 -4.02 8.64 -9.20
C ILE A 133 -3.27 7.75 -10.18
N TYR A 134 -2.09 7.27 -9.77
CA TYR A 134 -1.27 6.41 -10.62
C TYR A 134 -1.75 4.98 -10.60
N GLU A 135 -1.51 4.31 -11.73
CA GLU A 135 -1.80 2.91 -11.89
C GLU A 135 -1.03 2.08 -10.86
N SER A 136 -1.72 1.15 -10.21
CA SER A 136 -1.12 0.21 -9.27
C SER A 136 -1.50 -1.22 -9.63
N ARG A 137 -0.57 -2.15 -9.48
CA ARG A 137 -0.80 -3.58 -9.59
C ARG A 137 -0.59 -4.24 -8.23
N LEU A 138 -1.63 -4.91 -7.74
CA LEU A 138 -1.62 -5.72 -6.54
C LEU A 138 -1.58 -7.18 -6.94
N ARG A 139 -0.52 -7.87 -6.53
CA ARG A 139 -0.33 -9.30 -6.74
C ARG A 139 -0.33 -10.01 -5.39
N GLY A 140 -0.72 -11.27 -5.42
CA GLY A 140 -0.60 -12.11 -4.24
C GLY A 140 -0.61 -13.56 -4.64
N ASN A 141 0.12 -14.38 -3.90
CA ASN A 141 0.20 -15.79 -4.19
C ASN A 141 0.49 -16.62 -2.95
N LEU A 142 -0.09 -17.82 -2.92
CA LEU A 142 0.09 -18.76 -1.84
C LEU A 142 1.49 -19.41 -1.95
N ARG A 143 2.24 -19.40 -0.85
CA ARG A 143 3.58 -19.98 -0.72
C ARG A 143 3.59 -21.08 0.32
N PHE A 144 3.71 -22.32 -0.14
CA PHE A 144 3.80 -23.50 0.73
C PHE A 144 5.27 -23.80 1.08
N SER A 145 5.85 -23.01 1.97
CA SER A 145 7.16 -23.31 2.56
C SER A 145 7.02 -23.43 4.08
N GLY A 146 6.95 -24.66 4.58
CA GLY A 146 6.89 -25.00 6.01
C GLY A 146 5.59 -24.55 6.71
N LYS A 147 5.49 -23.26 7.03
CA LYS A 147 4.38 -22.67 7.81
C LYS A 147 3.21 -22.14 6.96
N GLY A 148 3.41 -22.02 5.66
CA GLY A 148 2.40 -21.48 4.73
C GLY A 148 2.24 -19.96 4.87
N PHE A 149 2.51 -19.24 3.80
CA PHE A 149 2.35 -17.77 3.75
C PHE A 149 1.56 -17.37 2.52
N TYR A 150 0.77 -16.31 2.66
CA TYR A 150 0.22 -15.58 1.53
C TYR A 150 1.16 -14.41 1.25
N HIS A 151 1.86 -14.46 0.12
CA HIS A 151 2.68 -13.36 -0.33
C HIS A 151 1.79 -12.28 -0.93
N ILE A 152 2.06 -11.03 -0.63
CA ILE A 152 1.39 -9.87 -1.21
C ILE A 152 2.45 -8.92 -1.73
N GLU A 153 2.23 -8.38 -2.91
CA GLU A 153 3.03 -7.34 -3.51
C GLU A 153 2.12 -6.26 -4.07
N GLY A 154 2.46 -5.00 -3.82
CA GLY A 154 1.85 -3.85 -4.47
C GLY A 154 2.91 -3.05 -5.18
N GLU A 155 2.67 -2.69 -6.42
CA GLU A 155 3.59 -1.91 -7.25
C GLU A 155 2.85 -0.78 -7.94
N LYS A 156 3.44 0.41 -7.93
CA LYS A 156 3.00 1.57 -8.71
C LYS A 156 3.68 1.53 -10.07
N LEU A 157 2.85 1.48 -11.11
CA LEU A 157 3.28 1.33 -12.49
C LEU A 157 3.21 2.69 -13.19
N PHE A 158 4.34 3.10 -13.78
CA PHE A 158 4.41 4.25 -14.66
C PHE A 158 4.58 3.77 -16.09
N LEU A 159 3.76 4.29 -17.00
CA LEU A 159 3.90 3.97 -18.42
C LEU A 159 5.31 4.38 -18.87
N LYS A 160 6.04 3.49 -19.55
CA LYS A 160 7.40 3.80 -20.03
C LYS A 160 7.48 5.04 -20.92
N SER A 161 6.36 5.42 -21.55
CA SER A 161 6.21 6.63 -22.36
C SER A 161 5.97 7.91 -21.55
N ILE A 162 5.68 7.80 -20.24
CA ILE A 162 5.43 8.92 -19.34
C ILE A 162 6.37 8.78 -18.15
N GLN A 163 7.47 9.53 -18.18
CA GLN A 163 8.40 9.59 -17.04
C GLN A 163 7.77 10.42 -15.93
N LEU A 164 7.64 9.83 -14.74
CA LEU A 164 7.23 10.57 -13.56
C LEU A 164 8.44 11.31 -12.99
N GLU A 165 8.68 12.52 -13.50
CA GLU A 165 9.71 13.41 -13.01
C GLU A 165 9.18 14.26 -11.83
N LYS A 166 9.89 14.25 -10.71
CA LYS A 166 9.52 14.94 -9.46
C LYS A 166 10.74 15.50 -8.76
N GLU A 167 10.58 16.64 -8.08
CA GLU A 167 11.55 17.14 -7.09
C GLU A 167 11.36 16.44 -5.72
N GLU A 168 10.10 16.12 -5.40
CA GLU A 168 9.70 15.39 -4.21
C GLU A 168 8.53 14.46 -4.55
N HIS A 169 8.57 13.24 -4.03
CA HIS A 169 7.48 12.26 -4.12
C HIS A 169 7.01 11.86 -2.74
N ARG A 170 5.69 11.89 -2.53
CA ARG A 170 5.04 11.51 -1.27
C ARG A 170 3.92 10.51 -1.56
N ASP A 171 3.85 9.48 -0.74
CA ASP A 171 2.76 8.51 -0.70
C ASP A 171 2.72 7.88 0.71
N ALA A 172 1.71 7.08 0.99
CA ALA A 172 1.58 6.34 2.23
C ALA A 172 0.96 4.96 2.00
N LEU A 173 1.23 4.05 2.94
CA LEU A 173 0.56 2.76 3.02
C LEU A 173 -0.39 2.74 4.21
N TYR A 174 -1.63 2.39 3.96
CA TYR A 174 -2.57 1.97 5.00
C TYR A 174 -2.37 0.50 5.29
N ILE A 175 -2.21 0.15 6.55
CA ILE A 175 -2.10 -1.24 7.00
C ILE A 175 -3.05 -1.43 8.18
N SER A 176 -3.84 -2.50 8.19
CA SER A 176 -4.71 -2.83 9.31
C SER A 176 -4.71 -4.32 9.60
N PHE A 177 -4.44 -4.65 10.86
CA PHE A 177 -4.62 -5.98 11.45
C PHE A 177 -5.68 -5.95 12.56
N ALA A 178 -6.43 -4.85 12.70
CA ALA A 178 -7.54 -4.74 13.62
C ALA A 178 -8.62 -5.78 13.28
N PRO A 179 -9.09 -6.60 14.24
CA PRO A 179 -10.08 -7.65 14.01
C PRO A 179 -11.50 -7.06 13.95
N THR A 180 -11.73 -6.15 13.02
CA THR A 180 -13.02 -5.49 12.77
C THR A 180 -13.68 -6.03 11.50
N SER A 181 -14.95 -5.70 11.29
CA SER A 181 -15.67 -6.16 10.10
C SER A 181 -14.97 -5.64 8.84
N TRP A 182 -15.03 -6.39 7.74
CA TRP A 182 -14.48 -5.95 6.45
C TRP A 182 -15.00 -4.56 6.05
N PHE A 183 -16.25 -4.26 6.38
CA PHE A 183 -16.88 -2.99 6.07
C PHE A 183 -16.27 -1.82 6.84
N ASP A 184 -15.99 -2.01 8.13
CA ASP A 184 -15.37 -0.98 8.96
C ASP A 184 -13.92 -0.73 8.53
N VAL A 185 -13.17 -1.77 8.14
CA VAL A 185 -11.82 -1.60 7.61
C VAL A 185 -11.83 -0.89 6.26
N ALA A 186 -12.77 -1.22 5.37
CA ALA A 186 -12.93 -0.51 4.10
C ALA A 186 -13.25 0.97 4.31
N LYS A 187 -14.13 1.31 5.26
CA LYS A 187 -14.38 2.70 5.67
C LYS A 187 -13.14 3.37 6.24
N GLY A 188 -12.37 2.66 7.07
CA GLY A 188 -11.12 3.17 7.64
C GLY A 188 -10.09 3.50 6.57
N TYR A 189 -9.95 2.64 5.56
CA TYR A 189 -9.11 2.89 4.40
C TYR A 189 -9.60 4.08 3.57
N ALA A 190 -10.90 4.17 3.28
CA ALA A 190 -11.48 5.29 2.54
C ALA A 190 -11.21 6.64 3.23
N ARG A 191 -11.46 6.73 4.55
CA ARG A 191 -11.15 7.93 5.34
C ARG A 191 -9.67 8.28 5.31
N PHE A 192 -8.79 7.29 5.42
CA PHE A 192 -7.36 7.51 5.31
C PHE A 192 -6.97 8.13 3.95
N VAL A 193 -7.54 7.63 2.85
CA VAL A 193 -7.29 8.18 1.51
C VAL A 193 -7.82 9.61 1.41
N ASP A 194 -9.04 9.86 1.89
CA ASP A 194 -9.64 11.20 1.90
C ASP A 194 -8.78 12.20 2.68
N ASP A 195 -8.32 11.81 3.88
CA ASP A 195 -7.43 12.62 4.72
C ASP A 195 -6.09 12.88 4.03
N PHE A 196 -5.50 11.85 3.41
CA PHE A 196 -4.21 11.96 2.70
C PHE A 196 -4.30 12.87 1.47
N LEU A 197 -5.36 12.76 0.69
CA LEU A 197 -5.59 13.57 -0.51
C LEU A 197 -6.17 14.96 -0.19
N GLY A 198 -6.54 15.22 1.07
CA GLY A 198 -7.23 16.44 1.47
C GLY A 198 -8.60 16.58 0.80
N TYR A 199 -9.26 15.46 0.49
CA TYR A 199 -10.57 15.46 -0.16
C TYR A 199 -11.61 16.10 0.74
N LYS A 200 -12.44 16.97 0.14
CA LYS A 200 -13.58 17.58 0.79
C LYS A 200 -14.82 17.22 -0.02
N PRO A 201 -15.74 16.39 0.50
CA PRO A 201 -16.94 16.05 -0.22
C PRO A 201 -17.76 17.31 -0.51
N ASN A 202 -18.36 17.36 -1.69
CA ASN A 202 -19.36 18.38 -1.97
C ASN A 202 -20.53 18.19 -1.00
N PRO A 203 -21.14 19.29 -0.50
CA PRO A 203 -22.34 19.18 0.30
C PRO A 203 -23.41 18.42 -0.51
N ILE A 204 -24.03 17.44 0.13
CA ILE A 204 -25.18 16.75 -0.45
C ILE A 204 -26.30 17.78 -0.47
N PRO A 205 -26.86 18.11 -1.64
CA PRO A 205 -27.92 19.10 -1.72
C PRO A 205 -29.18 18.58 -1.01
N ASP A 206 -29.94 19.48 -0.38
CA ASP A 206 -31.09 19.11 0.45
C ASP A 206 -32.11 18.23 -0.28
N TRP A 207 -32.32 18.49 -1.58
CA TRP A 207 -33.24 17.72 -2.43
C TRP A 207 -32.81 16.25 -2.63
N ALA A 208 -31.55 15.89 -2.39
CA ALA A 208 -31.10 14.50 -2.47
C ALA A 208 -31.49 13.68 -1.22
N TYR A 209 -31.98 14.33 -0.16
CA TYR A 209 -32.57 13.67 1.01
C TYR A 209 -34.10 13.56 0.93
N GLU A 210 -34.71 14.15 -0.10
CA GLU A 210 -36.14 14.03 -0.35
C GLU A 210 -36.39 12.78 -1.23
N PRO A 211 -37.25 11.84 -0.79
CA PRO A 211 -37.51 10.58 -1.49
C PRO A 211 -38.38 10.70 -2.75
#